data_AF-A0A4V0XUG9-F1
#
_entry.id   AF-A0A4V0XUG9-F1
#
_cell.length_a   1.000
_cell.length_b   1.000
_cell.length_c   1.000
_cell.angle_alpha   90.00
_cell.angle_beta   90.00
_cell.angle_gamma   90.00
#
_symmetry.space_group_name_H-M   'P 1'
#
loop_
_entity.id
_entity.type
_entity.pdbx_description
1 polymer ?
#
loop_
_entity_poly.entity_id
_entity_poly.type
_entity_poly.pdbx_seq_one_letter_code
_entity_poly.pdbx_strand_id
1 'polypeptide(L)'
;MNFLSLRLTTLGLLTIGALIHVPVANANLSKTIYPAPPSSLPAKDLISNYGFDSPLILAADKEEEINIKVYENASPAVVSIDTKKTNGSGTIISPDGLVLTNAHVVSGGGTVTVTLADGRKLEAEVIAFGEPGLDLAVLKIRNIQNLPTIPIASPNSVKVGQRAFAIGNPFGQFQNTLTVGIVSRLDQNRNLIQTDAAINPGNSGGPLLNSDGELIGVNTAIFTRGQGGGNIGIGFAISVDRVPPFLQAVKEGRASRTPTAETPAFEKENAKQIQLNDPEVTDTLKQGDEVLPVDNSFYHVYAFEGKAGQQVTIEMNSNEIDSYLILLTEDGEELAQDDDGGGEKNAKITTTLPKDGTYLLLVNSYEAGEAGVYRLRLKATESSSNSETGQLILNEKGVLEDQDSVLSSDGSLYDEYTFEGKQGQSILIRSESQDFDSYLALFDPKGKLIAENDDASQSDKNAEIRVTLPVTGRYRVVVNAYDKTGRGQYLLTVR
;
A
#
# COMPACT_ATOMS: atom_id res chain seq x y z
N MET A 1 24.09 17.49 56.41
CA MET A 1 24.11 16.47 57.47
C MET A 1 22.68 16.12 57.85
N ASN A 2 22.41 14.81 58.00
CA ASN A 2 21.28 14.16 58.66
C ASN A 2 19.91 14.04 57.94
N PHE A 3 19.72 12.84 57.37
CA PHE A 3 18.62 11.88 57.58
C PHE A 3 17.34 12.34 58.31
N LEU A 4 16.15 12.02 57.75
CA LEU A 4 15.31 10.88 58.18
C LEU A 4 14.02 10.73 57.32
N SER A 5 13.75 9.47 56.93
CA SER A 5 12.46 8.77 56.71
C SER A 5 11.13 9.53 56.89
N LEU A 6 10.19 9.39 55.94
CA LEU A 6 8.91 8.64 56.12
C LEU A 6 8.09 8.60 54.81
N ARG A 7 7.49 7.44 54.52
CA ARG A 7 6.35 7.27 53.60
C ARG A 7 5.12 7.99 54.15
N LEU A 8 4.28 8.60 53.31
CA LEU A 8 2.81 8.47 53.38
C LEU A 8 2.07 9.15 52.20
N THR A 9 1.16 8.38 51.63
CA THR A 9 -0.22 8.73 51.21
C THR A 9 -0.51 9.91 50.30
N THR A 10 -1.19 9.56 49.21
CA THR A 10 -2.06 10.37 48.36
C THR A 10 -3.25 10.98 49.14
N LEU A 11 -3.29 12.32 49.19
CA LEU A 11 -4.49 13.17 49.26
C LEU A 11 -4.59 13.82 47.85
N GLY A 12 -5.73 14.00 47.19
CA GLY A 12 -7.07 14.34 47.67
C GLY A 12 -7.44 15.72 47.11
N LEU A 13 -8.41 15.81 46.19
CA LEU A 13 -9.18 17.02 45.83
C LEU A 13 -10.49 16.55 45.16
N LEU A 14 -11.61 16.45 45.85
CA LEU A 14 -12.61 17.45 46.28
C LEU A 14 -13.73 17.75 45.24
N THR A 15 -14.95 17.33 45.61
CA THR A 15 -16.28 17.99 45.45
C THR A 15 -16.90 18.09 44.03
N ILE A 16 -18.22 17.96 43.78
CA ILE A 16 -19.47 18.08 44.58
C ILE A 16 -20.48 17.01 44.11
N GLY A 17 -21.22 16.41 45.04
CA GLY A 17 -22.37 15.56 44.76
C GLY A 17 -23.71 16.31 44.74
N ALA A 18 -24.66 15.77 43.98
CA ALA A 18 -26.08 15.89 44.26
C ALA A 18 -26.69 14.48 44.15
N LEU A 19 -27.18 13.97 45.27
CA LEU A 19 -27.87 12.69 45.42
C LEU A 19 -29.37 12.92 45.23
N ILE A 20 -30.03 12.08 44.44
CA ILE A 20 -31.45 11.77 44.66
C ILE A 20 -31.64 10.25 44.57
N HIS A 21 -32.30 9.75 45.61
CA HIS A 21 -32.56 8.38 46.03
C HIS A 21 -33.47 7.60 45.06
N VAL A 22 -33.19 6.30 44.85
CA VAL A 22 -34.21 5.32 44.45
C VAL A 22 -34.13 4.11 45.40
N PRO A 23 -35.22 3.73 46.09
CA PRO A 23 -35.25 2.59 46.98
C PRO A 23 -35.34 1.26 46.22
N VAL A 24 -34.64 0.25 46.74
CA VAL A 24 -34.70 -1.14 46.27
C VAL A 24 -35.97 -1.80 46.81
N ALA A 25 -36.76 -2.41 45.92
CA ALA A 25 -37.78 -3.37 46.30
C ALA A 25 -37.56 -4.67 45.50
N ASN A 26 -37.39 -5.77 46.24
CA ASN A 26 -37.32 -7.14 45.71
C ASN A 26 -38.64 -7.51 45.01
N ALA A 27 -38.56 -7.96 43.75
CA ALA A 27 -39.66 -8.65 43.09
C ALA A 27 -39.14 -9.83 42.25
N ASN A 28 -39.78 -10.98 42.46
CA ASN A 28 -39.47 -12.29 41.90
C ASN A 28 -39.40 -12.30 40.36
N LEU A 29 -38.34 -12.92 39.82
CA LEU A 29 -38.20 -13.23 38.40
C LEU A 29 -39.23 -14.29 37.99
N SER A 30 -40.27 -13.87 37.27
CA SER A 30 -41.18 -14.76 36.54
C SER A 30 -40.75 -14.79 35.06
N LYS A 31 -40.50 -15.99 34.54
CA LYS A 31 -40.04 -16.27 33.18
C LYS A 31 -41.24 -16.21 32.23
N THR A 32 -41.42 -15.09 31.52
CA THR A 32 -42.42 -14.99 30.46
C THR A 32 -41.82 -15.52 29.15
N ILE A 33 -42.31 -16.68 28.71
CA ILE A 33 -42.02 -17.26 27.40
C ILE A 33 -43.02 -16.67 26.41
N TYR A 34 -42.54 -15.96 25.38
CA TYR A 34 -43.38 -15.58 24.25
C TYR A 34 -43.53 -16.78 23.29
N PRO A 35 -44.75 -17.14 22.84
CA PRO A 35 -44.90 -18.15 21.81
C PRO A 35 -44.41 -17.63 20.46
N ALA A 36 -43.71 -18.48 19.71
CA ALA A 36 -43.34 -18.22 18.32
C ALA A 36 -44.60 -18.04 17.46
N PRO A 37 -44.57 -17.13 16.45
CA PRO A 37 -45.68 -17.01 15.51
C PRO A 37 -45.82 -18.30 14.67
N PRO A 38 -47.06 -18.69 14.29
CA PRO A 38 -47.29 -19.91 13.55
C PRO A 38 -46.66 -19.85 12.16
N SER A 39 -45.76 -20.80 11.90
CA SER A 39 -45.19 -21.09 10.59
C SER A 39 -46.20 -21.87 9.74
N SER A 40 -46.94 -21.16 8.88
CA SER A 40 -47.68 -21.80 7.78
C SER A 40 -48.00 -20.80 6.65
N LEU A 41 -47.05 -20.64 5.73
CA LEU A 41 -47.35 -20.28 4.35
C LEU A 41 -46.75 -21.37 3.44
N PRO A 42 -47.48 -21.88 2.45
CA PRO A 42 -47.09 -23.07 1.71
C PRO A 42 -45.93 -22.76 0.77
N ALA A 43 -44.81 -23.46 0.98
CA ALA A 43 -43.71 -23.55 0.03
C ALA A 43 -44.11 -24.43 -1.16
N LYS A 44 -44.91 -23.88 -2.07
CA LYS A 44 -45.20 -24.41 -3.42
C LYS A 44 -46.05 -23.36 -4.13
N ASP A 45 -45.40 -22.54 -4.96
CA ASP A 45 -45.97 -21.84 -6.14
C ASP A 45 -45.13 -20.66 -6.64
N LEU A 46 -43.88 -20.48 -6.18
CA LEU A 46 -42.97 -19.47 -6.75
C LEU A 46 -41.79 -20.05 -7.56
N ILE A 47 -41.69 -21.37 -7.71
CA ILE A 47 -40.69 -22.03 -8.55
C ILE A 47 -41.29 -22.28 -9.93
N SER A 48 -41.42 -21.22 -10.72
CA SER A 48 -41.74 -21.29 -12.14
C SER A 48 -41.50 -19.91 -12.75
N ASN A 49 -40.26 -19.59 -13.13
CA ASN A 49 -39.95 -18.92 -14.41
C ASN A 49 -38.50 -18.50 -14.66
N TYR A 50 -37.53 -18.76 -13.78
CA TYR A 50 -36.12 -18.53 -14.14
C TYR A 50 -35.28 -19.73 -13.73
N GLY A 51 -34.90 -20.52 -14.73
CA GLY A 51 -34.03 -21.68 -14.57
C GLY A 51 -32.59 -21.22 -14.29
N PHE A 52 -32.21 -21.26 -13.02
CA PHE A 52 -30.83 -21.36 -12.57
C PHE A 52 -30.83 -22.24 -11.32
N ASP A 53 -30.42 -23.50 -11.48
CA ASP A 53 -30.06 -24.37 -10.35
C ASP A 53 -28.69 -23.91 -9.83
N SER A 54 -28.68 -22.81 -9.08
CA SER A 54 -27.51 -22.42 -8.27
C SER A 54 -27.64 -23.08 -6.89
N PRO A 55 -26.55 -23.65 -6.32
CA PRO A 55 -26.58 -24.16 -4.96
C PRO A 55 -27.01 -23.03 -4.02
N LEU A 56 -27.86 -23.36 -3.04
CA LEU A 56 -28.43 -22.42 -2.06
C LEU A 56 -27.33 -21.53 -1.46
N ILE A 57 -27.24 -20.29 -1.93
CA ILE A 57 -26.52 -19.22 -1.25
C ILE A 57 -27.29 -18.99 0.06
N LEU A 58 -26.63 -19.21 1.19
CA LEU A 58 -27.25 -19.04 2.50
C LEU A 58 -27.52 -17.55 2.73
N ALA A 59 -28.78 -17.13 2.59
CA ALA A 59 -29.29 -15.83 3.00
C ALA A 59 -28.58 -14.60 2.40
N ALA A 60 -28.30 -14.61 1.08
CA ALA A 60 -27.80 -13.43 0.39
C ALA A 60 -28.91 -12.40 0.15
N ASP A 61 -28.62 -11.12 0.39
CA ASP A 61 -29.46 -10.03 -0.07
C ASP A 61 -29.17 -9.68 -1.55
N LYS A 62 -29.96 -8.76 -2.11
CA LYS A 62 -29.84 -8.36 -3.52
C LYS A 62 -28.48 -7.75 -3.85
N GLU A 63 -27.85 -7.07 -2.89
CA GLU A 63 -26.54 -6.46 -3.08
C GLU A 63 -25.44 -7.53 -3.14
N GLU A 64 -25.54 -8.54 -2.27
CA GLU A 64 -24.66 -9.70 -2.29
C GLU A 64 -24.81 -10.54 -3.57
N GLU A 65 -26.05 -10.72 -4.06
CA GLU A 65 -26.30 -11.37 -5.35
C GLU A 65 -25.61 -10.65 -6.53
N ILE A 66 -25.63 -9.31 -6.53
CA ILE A 66 -24.93 -8.51 -7.55
C ILE A 66 -23.41 -8.73 -7.44
N ASN A 67 -22.87 -8.69 -6.21
CA ASN A 67 -21.44 -8.87 -6.00
C ASN A 67 -20.96 -10.24 -6.48
N ILE A 68 -21.70 -11.31 -6.13
CA ILE A 68 -21.43 -12.69 -6.56
C ILE A 68 -21.50 -12.79 -8.08
N LYS A 69 -22.57 -12.27 -8.69
CA LYS A 69 -22.74 -12.30 -10.15
C LYS A 69 -21.61 -11.57 -10.90
N VAL A 70 -21.23 -10.38 -10.44
CA VAL A 70 -20.13 -9.62 -11.06
C VAL A 70 -18.84 -10.40 -10.96
N TYR A 71 -18.53 -10.97 -9.79
CA TYR A 71 -17.32 -11.75 -9.58
C TYR A 71 -17.26 -13.02 -10.43
N GLU A 72 -18.32 -13.83 -10.44
CA GLU A 72 -18.37 -15.09 -11.19
C GLU A 72 -18.24 -14.88 -12.70
N ASN A 73 -18.83 -13.80 -13.23
CA ASN A 73 -18.77 -13.49 -14.65
C ASN A 73 -17.42 -12.87 -15.05
N ALA A 74 -16.83 -12.03 -14.20
CA ALA A 74 -15.66 -11.24 -14.56
C ALA A 74 -14.32 -11.89 -14.18
N SER A 75 -14.21 -12.54 -13.01
CA SER A 75 -12.94 -13.09 -12.52
C SER A 75 -12.25 -14.07 -13.49
N PRO A 76 -12.94 -14.90 -14.30
CA PRO A 76 -12.28 -15.75 -15.28
C PRO A 76 -11.50 -14.97 -16.36
N ALA A 77 -11.87 -13.71 -16.60
CA ALA A 77 -11.24 -12.81 -17.57
C ALA A 77 -10.22 -11.85 -16.94
N VAL A 78 -9.92 -11.99 -15.64
CA VAL A 78 -8.87 -11.23 -14.96
C VAL A 78 -7.63 -12.10 -14.82
N VAL A 79 -6.47 -11.53 -15.14
CA VAL A 79 -5.20 -12.27 -15.17
C VAL A 79 -4.19 -11.63 -14.22
N SER A 80 -3.30 -12.45 -13.66
CA SER A 80 -2.05 -11.95 -13.06
C SER A 80 -1.03 -11.71 -14.16
N ILE A 81 -0.25 -10.64 -14.02
CA ILE A 81 0.83 -10.27 -14.91
C ILE A 81 2.11 -10.20 -14.11
N ASP A 82 3.10 -10.98 -14.52
CA ASP A 82 4.40 -11.05 -13.88
C ASP A 82 5.50 -10.75 -14.90
N THR A 83 6.35 -9.79 -14.56
CA THR A 83 7.60 -9.50 -15.27
C THR A 83 8.79 -9.83 -14.37
N LYS A 84 10.02 -9.63 -14.85
CA LYS A 84 11.22 -9.80 -14.01
C LYS A 84 11.33 -8.75 -12.88
N LYS A 85 10.63 -7.62 -12.99
CA LYS A 85 10.79 -6.46 -12.10
C LYS A 85 9.51 -6.06 -11.38
N THR A 86 8.35 -6.41 -11.93
CA THR A 86 7.04 -5.90 -11.52
C THR A 86 6.01 -7.01 -11.58
N ASN A 87 4.99 -6.90 -10.74
CA ASN A 87 3.77 -7.69 -10.85
C ASN A 87 2.55 -6.75 -10.94
N GLY A 88 1.45 -7.27 -11.46
CA GLY A 88 0.20 -6.56 -11.61
C GLY A 88 -0.92 -7.46 -12.09
N SER A 89 -1.97 -6.84 -12.59
CA SER A 89 -3.17 -7.48 -13.10
C SER A 89 -3.47 -7.03 -14.52
N GLY A 90 -4.35 -7.77 -15.20
CA GLY A 90 -4.83 -7.43 -16.54
C GLY A 90 -6.26 -7.89 -16.78
N THR A 91 -6.87 -7.31 -17.81
CA THR A 91 -8.23 -7.62 -18.25
C THR A 91 -8.20 -8.23 -19.64
N ILE A 92 -8.72 -9.45 -19.82
CA ILE A 92 -8.90 -10.04 -21.15
C ILE A 92 -10.07 -9.33 -21.84
N ILE A 93 -9.78 -8.64 -22.94
CA ILE A 93 -10.74 -7.82 -23.70
C ILE A 93 -11.09 -8.40 -25.07
N SER A 94 -10.45 -9.51 -25.47
CA SER A 94 -10.79 -10.24 -26.70
C SER A 94 -10.58 -11.74 -26.52
N PRO A 95 -11.47 -12.59 -27.08
CA PRO A 95 -11.37 -14.05 -26.93
C PRO A 95 -10.10 -14.66 -27.53
N ASP A 96 -9.41 -13.92 -28.41
CA ASP A 96 -8.17 -14.32 -29.06
C ASP A 96 -6.91 -13.89 -28.28
N GLY A 97 -7.06 -13.42 -27.03
CA GLY A 97 -5.93 -13.18 -26.12
C GLY A 97 -5.37 -11.76 -26.11
N LEU A 98 -6.17 -10.74 -26.43
CA LEU A 98 -5.80 -9.36 -26.10
C LEU A 98 -6.08 -9.07 -24.63
N VAL A 99 -5.07 -8.55 -23.93
CA VAL A 99 -5.14 -8.21 -22.50
C VAL A 99 -4.81 -6.73 -22.33
N LEU A 100 -5.69 -5.98 -21.67
CA LEU A 100 -5.46 -4.59 -21.25
C LEU A 100 -4.81 -4.58 -19.87
N THR A 101 -3.81 -3.72 -19.67
CA THR A 101 -3.13 -3.51 -18.38
C THR A 101 -2.56 -2.09 -18.31
N ASN A 102 -1.85 -1.75 -17.25
CA ASN A 102 -1.10 -0.49 -17.16
C ASN A 102 0.25 -0.58 -17.88
N ALA A 103 0.75 0.54 -18.37
CA ALA A 103 2.06 0.62 -18.99
C ALA A 103 3.18 0.35 -17.99
N HIS A 104 3.10 0.90 -16.78
CA HIS A 104 4.12 0.71 -15.74
C HIS A 104 4.28 -0.75 -15.30
N VAL A 105 3.23 -1.56 -15.41
CA VAL A 105 3.29 -3.01 -15.10
C VAL A 105 4.21 -3.73 -16.08
N VAL A 106 4.33 -3.26 -17.32
CA VAL A 106 5.04 -3.97 -18.42
C VAL A 106 6.12 -3.13 -19.11
N SER A 107 6.45 -1.96 -18.57
CA SER A 107 7.43 -1.00 -19.12
C SER A 107 8.87 -1.52 -19.09
N GLY A 108 9.18 -2.48 -18.20
CA GLY A 108 10.48 -3.15 -18.13
C GLY A 108 10.86 -3.95 -19.39
N GLY A 109 9.91 -4.13 -20.32
CA GLY A 109 10.11 -4.73 -21.63
C GLY A 109 10.26 -6.26 -21.62
N GLY A 110 10.23 -6.86 -22.81
CA GLY A 110 10.43 -8.30 -23.02
C GLY A 110 9.16 -9.15 -22.99
N THR A 111 9.35 -10.46 -22.82
CA THR A 111 8.27 -11.44 -22.67
C THR A 111 7.65 -11.32 -21.28
N VAL A 112 6.33 -11.22 -21.24
CA VAL A 112 5.54 -11.10 -19.99
C VAL A 112 4.89 -12.44 -19.69
N THR A 113 4.88 -12.88 -18.43
CA THR A 113 4.13 -14.06 -18.01
C THR A 113 2.73 -13.64 -17.59
N VAL A 114 1.72 -14.21 -18.22
CA VAL A 114 0.32 -14.04 -17.87
C VAL A 114 -0.19 -15.32 -17.22
N THR A 115 -0.72 -15.22 -16.01
CA THR A 115 -1.38 -16.34 -15.31
C THR A 115 -2.89 -16.16 -15.38
N LEU A 116 -3.57 -17.08 -16.05
CA LEU A 116 -5.04 -17.09 -16.16
C LEU A 116 -5.69 -17.49 -14.83
N ALA A 117 -6.99 -17.22 -14.68
CA ALA A 117 -7.77 -17.60 -13.50
C ALA A 117 -7.82 -19.12 -13.25
N ASP A 118 -7.61 -19.93 -14.29
CA ASP A 118 -7.51 -21.40 -14.20
C ASP A 118 -6.10 -21.90 -13.82
N GLY A 119 -5.15 -20.98 -13.57
CA GLY A 119 -3.78 -21.26 -13.17
C GLY A 119 -2.81 -21.51 -14.35
N ARG A 120 -3.27 -21.53 -15.60
CA ARG A 120 -2.37 -21.65 -16.75
C ARG A 120 -1.46 -20.43 -16.86
N LYS A 121 -0.16 -20.67 -17.00
CA LYS A 121 0.86 -19.65 -17.27
C LYS A 121 1.19 -19.62 -18.74
N LEU A 122 1.11 -18.44 -19.35
CA LEU A 122 1.28 -18.23 -20.78
C LEU A 122 2.20 -17.04 -21.01
N GLU A 123 3.03 -17.12 -22.04
CA GLU A 123 3.82 -15.97 -22.49
C GLU A 123 2.96 -15.02 -23.32
N ALA A 124 3.14 -13.73 -23.08
CA ALA A 124 2.51 -12.66 -23.84
C ALA A 124 3.54 -11.63 -24.32
N GLU A 125 3.25 -11.04 -25.48
CA GLU A 125 4.02 -9.95 -26.05
C GLU A 125 3.33 -8.62 -25.76
N VAL A 126 4.09 -7.60 -25.36
CA VAL A 126 3.57 -6.23 -25.34
C VAL A 126 3.44 -5.74 -26.78
N ILE A 127 2.22 -5.43 -27.23
CA ILE A 127 1.96 -5.03 -28.62
C ILE A 127 1.78 -3.53 -28.79
N ALA A 128 1.40 -2.82 -27.72
CA ALA A 128 1.21 -1.38 -27.74
C ALA A 128 1.22 -0.75 -26.34
N PHE A 129 1.60 0.52 -26.30
CA PHE A 129 1.52 1.44 -25.17
C PHE A 129 0.64 2.64 -25.54
N GLY A 130 0.02 3.24 -24.53
CA GLY A 130 -0.71 4.49 -24.63
C GLY A 130 0.17 5.64 -25.10
N GLU A 131 -0.47 6.73 -25.49
CA GLU A 131 0.19 8.01 -25.73
C GLU A 131 0.85 8.56 -24.44
N PRO A 132 1.80 9.51 -24.52
CA PRO A 132 2.41 10.11 -23.34
C PRO A 132 1.37 10.55 -22.29
N GLY A 133 1.65 10.29 -21.01
CA GLY A 133 0.71 10.49 -19.90
C GLY A 133 -0.47 9.51 -19.81
N LEU A 134 -0.63 8.55 -20.73
CA LEU A 134 -1.66 7.50 -20.66
C LEU A 134 -1.03 6.16 -20.27
N ASP A 135 -1.12 5.82 -18.98
CA ASP A 135 -0.59 4.59 -18.38
C ASP A 135 -1.42 3.33 -18.74
N LEU A 136 -1.53 3.04 -20.03
CA LEU A 136 -2.18 1.85 -20.57
C LEU A 136 -1.23 1.09 -21.50
N ALA A 137 -1.35 -0.23 -21.49
CA ALA A 137 -0.70 -1.12 -22.43
C ALA A 137 -1.63 -2.25 -22.87
N VAL A 138 -1.34 -2.82 -24.04
CA VAL A 138 -2.00 -4.03 -24.52
C VAL A 138 -0.98 -5.13 -24.71
N LEU A 139 -1.29 -6.30 -24.15
CA LEU A 139 -0.55 -7.54 -24.36
C LEU A 139 -1.30 -8.45 -25.33
N LYS A 140 -0.55 -9.33 -25.98
CA LYS A 140 -1.08 -10.41 -26.82
C LYS A 140 -0.56 -11.76 -26.35
N ILE A 141 -1.46 -12.59 -25.85
CA ILE A 141 -1.22 -14.03 -25.66
C ILE A 141 -1.35 -14.68 -27.04
N ARG A 142 -0.30 -15.38 -27.48
CA ARG A 142 -0.28 -16.04 -28.80
C ARG A 142 -0.94 -17.41 -28.74
N ASN A 143 -1.47 -17.88 -29.87
CA ASN A 143 -1.98 -19.24 -30.08
C ASN A 143 -3.08 -19.70 -29.11
N ILE A 144 -3.96 -18.78 -28.69
CA ILE A 144 -5.09 -19.07 -27.81
C ILE A 144 -6.38 -18.45 -28.37
N GLN A 145 -7.51 -19.11 -28.10
CA GLN A 145 -8.85 -18.68 -28.51
C GLN A 145 -9.87 -19.04 -27.43
N ASN A 146 -11.10 -18.52 -27.56
CA ASN A 146 -12.22 -18.78 -26.67
C ASN A 146 -11.95 -18.43 -25.21
N LEU A 147 -11.14 -17.40 -24.97
CA LEU A 147 -10.96 -16.85 -23.64
C LEU A 147 -12.22 -16.09 -23.20
N PRO A 148 -12.58 -16.12 -21.90
CA PRO A 148 -13.59 -15.24 -21.35
C PRO A 148 -13.13 -13.78 -21.47
N THR A 149 -14.08 -12.86 -21.59
CA THR A 149 -13.79 -11.43 -21.78
C THR A 149 -14.70 -10.57 -20.92
N ILE A 150 -14.18 -9.43 -20.48
CA ILE A 150 -14.97 -8.38 -19.84
C ILE A 150 -15.46 -7.39 -20.91
N PRO A 151 -16.78 -7.09 -20.97
CA PRO A 151 -17.30 -6.05 -21.85
C PRO A 151 -16.84 -4.66 -21.39
N ILE A 152 -16.62 -3.74 -22.34
CA ILE A 152 -16.20 -2.37 -22.05
C ILE A 152 -17.44 -1.48 -21.98
N ALA A 153 -17.60 -0.72 -20.89
CA ALA A 153 -18.71 0.20 -20.74
C ALA A 153 -18.66 1.34 -21.78
N SER A 154 -19.81 1.96 -22.04
CA SER A 154 -19.84 3.11 -22.94
C SER A 154 -19.11 4.32 -22.34
N PRO A 155 -18.35 5.11 -23.13
CA PRO A 155 -17.77 6.35 -22.65
C PRO A 155 -18.82 7.31 -22.05
N ASN A 156 -18.43 8.09 -21.05
CA ASN A 156 -19.24 9.06 -20.31
C ASN A 156 -20.45 8.45 -19.56
N SER A 157 -20.46 7.12 -19.35
CA SER A 157 -21.55 6.44 -18.65
C SER A 157 -21.40 6.40 -17.12
N VAL A 158 -20.17 6.61 -16.62
CA VAL A 158 -19.83 6.50 -15.20
C VAL A 158 -20.37 7.70 -14.41
N LYS A 159 -20.89 7.45 -13.21
CA LYS A 159 -21.43 8.46 -12.30
C LYS A 159 -20.91 8.24 -10.88
N VAL A 160 -20.65 9.34 -10.17
CA VAL A 160 -20.36 9.34 -8.73
C VAL A 160 -21.51 8.67 -7.97
N GLY A 161 -21.17 7.82 -6.99
CA GLY A 161 -22.11 7.04 -6.18
C GLY A 161 -22.51 5.68 -6.77
N GLN A 162 -22.11 5.34 -8.00
CA GLN A 162 -22.29 3.99 -8.53
C GLN A 162 -21.40 3.00 -7.79
N ARG A 163 -21.85 1.75 -7.61
CA ARG A 163 -20.99 0.70 -7.08
C ARG A 163 -19.84 0.43 -8.05
N ALA A 164 -18.66 0.22 -7.49
CA ALA A 164 -17.44 -0.09 -8.20
C ALA A 164 -16.84 -1.38 -7.64
N PHE A 165 -16.43 -2.27 -8.53
CA PHE A 165 -15.85 -3.57 -8.19
C PHE A 165 -14.44 -3.64 -8.75
N ALA A 166 -13.45 -3.85 -7.90
CA ALA A 166 -12.09 -4.07 -8.34
C ALA A 166 -11.73 -5.54 -8.19
N ILE A 167 -11.13 -6.12 -9.24
CA ILE A 167 -10.60 -7.48 -9.22
C ILE A 167 -9.13 -7.43 -9.60
N GLY A 168 -8.28 -8.14 -8.88
CA GLY A 168 -6.85 -8.18 -9.19
C GLY A 168 -6.07 -9.24 -8.42
N ASN A 169 -4.75 -9.08 -8.43
CA ASN A 169 -3.78 -9.90 -7.71
C ASN A 169 -2.97 -9.05 -6.72
N PRO A 170 -3.56 -8.59 -5.61
CA PRO A 170 -2.85 -7.77 -4.64
C PRO A 170 -1.60 -8.48 -4.13
N PHE A 171 -0.50 -7.72 -4.04
CA PHE A 171 0.82 -8.16 -3.59
C PHE A 171 1.39 -9.37 -4.36
N GLY A 172 0.85 -9.66 -5.55
CA GLY A 172 1.27 -10.78 -6.40
C GLY A 172 0.84 -12.17 -5.91
N GLN A 173 0.15 -12.28 -4.76
CA GLN A 173 -0.11 -13.56 -4.08
C GLN A 173 -1.59 -13.92 -3.95
N PHE A 174 -2.48 -12.95 -4.15
CA PHE A 174 -3.91 -13.08 -3.89
C PHE A 174 -4.75 -12.92 -5.16
N GLN A 175 -4.42 -13.67 -6.22
CA GLN A 175 -5.11 -13.59 -7.51
C GLN A 175 -6.62 -13.78 -7.35
N ASN A 176 -7.40 -13.03 -8.12
CA ASN A 176 -8.86 -12.97 -8.08
C ASN A 176 -9.42 -12.40 -6.76
N THR A 177 -8.69 -11.51 -6.09
CA THR A 177 -9.25 -10.76 -4.96
C THR A 177 -10.27 -9.76 -5.49
N LEU A 178 -11.50 -9.81 -4.96
CA LEU A 178 -12.55 -8.83 -5.19
C LEU A 178 -12.59 -7.82 -4.03
N THR A 179 -12.61 -6.54 -4.37
CA THR A 179 -12.96 -5.46 -3.44
C THR A 179 -14.13 -4.66 -4.00
N VAL A 180 -14.99 -4.17 -3.12
CA VAL A 180 -16.22 -3.46 -3.48
C VAL A 180 -16.22 -2.10 -2.81
N GLY A 181 -16.61 -1.09 -3.57
CA GLY A 181 -16.78 0.28 -3.10
C GLY A 181 -17.73 1.03 -4.03
N ILE A 182 -17.52 2.33 -4.17
CA ILE A 182 -18.26 3.21 -5.05
C ILE A 182 -17.30 4.09 -5.87
N VAL A 183 -17.83 4.66 -6.95
CA VAL A 183 -17.21 5.81 -7.62
C VAL A 183 -17.33 7.02 -6.68
N SER A 184 -16.24 7.38 -6.03
CA SER A 184 -16.16 8.47 -5.05
C SER A 184 -16.06 9.85 -5.73
N ARG A 185 -15.35 9.94 -6.86
CA ARG A 185 -15.18 11.19 -7.64
C ARG A 185 -14.77 10.88 -9.08
N LEU A 186 -15.15 11.75 -10.00
CA LEU A 186 -14.67 11.74 -11.39
C LEU A 186 -13.76 12.94 -11.62
N ASP A 187 -12.54 12.68 -12.07
CA ASP A 187 -11.59 13.72 -12.47
C ASP A 187 -11.54 13.80 -14.01
N GLN A 188 -12.35 14.70 -14.58
CA GLN A 188 -12.47 14.83 -16.03
C GLN A 188 -11.19 15.36 -16.69
N ASN A 189 -10.41 16.19 -15.98
CA ASN A 189 -9.19 16.76 -16.53
C ASN A 189 -8.14 15.67 -16.75
N ARG A 190 -8.00 14.76 -15.79
CA ARG A 190 -7.03 13.66 -15.84
C ARG A 190 -7.61 12.36 -16.39
N ASN A 191 -8.91 12.31 -16.60
CA ASN A 191 -9.65 11.10 -16.98
C ASN A 191 -9.43 9.96 -15.98
N LEU A 192 -9.55 10.27 -14.68
CA LEU A 192 -9.42 9.29 -13.60
C LEU A 192 -10.73 9.15 -12.84
N ILE A 193 -10.97 7.93 -12.38
CA ILE A 193 -12.03 7.56 -11.45
C ILE A 193 -11.38 7.39 -10.08
N GLN A 194 -11.88 8.11 -9.09
CA GLN A 194 -11.57 7.86 -7.70
C GLN A 194 -12.61 6.88 -7.14
N THR A 195 -12.15 5.87 -6.40
CA THR A 195 -13.00 4.84 -5.78
C THR A 195 -12.55 4.60 -4.35
N ASP A 196 -13.47 4.22 -3.46
CA ASP A 196 -13.14 3.70 -2.13
C ASP A 196 -13.05 2.16 -2.10
N ALA A 197 -13.26 1.49 -3.24
CA ALA A 197 -12.92 0.08 -3.40
C ALA A 197 -11.42 -0.08 -3.13
N ALA A 198 -11.05 -1.06 -2.30
CA ALA A 198 -9.67 -1.22 -1.89
C ALA A 198 -8.78 -1.62 -3.08
N ILE A 199 -7.89 -0.72 -3.48
CA ILE A 199 -6.85 -0.92 -4.51
C ILE A 199 -5.48 -0.88 -3.82
N ASN A 200 -4.81 -2.03 -3.81
CA ASN A 200 -3.44 -2.24 -3.31
C ASN A 200 -2.46 -2.50 -4.46
N PRO A 201 -1.13 -2.40 -4.24
CA PRO A 201 -0.12 -2.90 -5.17
C PRO A 201 -0.47 -4.31 -5.68
N GLY A 202 -0.27 -4.56 -6.97
CA GLY A 202 -0.69 -5.80 -7.65
C GLY A 202 -2.09 -5.75 -8.28
N ASN A 203 -2.98 -4.85 -7.85
CA ASN A 203 -4.24 -4.59 -8.57
C ASN A 203 -4.07 -3.74 -9.83
N SER A 204 -2.95 -3.00 -9.94
CA SER A 204 -2.63 -2.18 -11.12
C SER A 204 -2.79 -2.98 -12.41
N GLY A 205 -3.55 -2.43 -13.35
CA GLY A 205 -3.89 -3.02 -14.64
C GLY A 205 -5.14 -3.91 -14.63
N GLY A 206 -5.64 -4.28 -13.45
CA GLY A 206 -6.89 -5.02 -13.28
C GLY A 206 -8.13 -4.13 -13.52
N PRO A 207 -9.32 -4.72 -13.70
CA PRO A 207 -10.52 -3.97 -14.00
C PRO A 207 -11.14 -3.29 -12.77
N LEU A 208 -11.65 -2.07 -12.98
CA LEU A 208 -12.74 -1.50 -12.18
C LEU A 208 -14.05 -1.70 -12.97
N LEU A 209 -15.05 -2.35 -12.35
CA LEU A 209 -16.29 -2.75 -12.99
C LEU A 209 -17.50 -2.05 -12.38
N ASN A 210 -18.57 -1.89 -13.17
CA ASN A 210 -19.90 -1.52 -12.68
C ASN A 210 -20.72 -2.76 -12.25
N SER A 211 -21.95 -2.55 -11.78
CA SER A 211 -22.87 -3.62 -11.36
C SER A 211 -23.34 -4.57 -12.48
N ASP A 212 -23.10 -4.21 -13.75
CA ASP A 212 -23.36 -5.08 -14.90
C ASP A 212 -22.12 -5.91 -15.29
N GLY A 213 -20.99 -5.73 -14.60
CA GLY A 213 -19.72 -6.41 -14.89
C GLY A 213 -18.97 -5.80 -16.08
N GLU A 214 -19.31 -4.58 -16.49
CA GLU A 214 -18.63 -3.87 -17.56
C GLU A 214 -17.45 -3.06 -17.02
N LEU A 215 -16.34 -3.02 -17.77
CA LEU A 215 -15.16 -2.23 -17.46
C LEU A 215 -15.49 -0.73 -17.51
N ILE A 216 -15.44 -0.09 -16.34
CA ILE A 216 -15.57 1.37 -16.19
C ILE A 216 -14.22 2.06 -15.98
N GLY A 217 -13.16 1.32 -15.64
CA GLY A 217 -11.80 1.84 -15.60
C GLY A 217 -10.74 0.76 -15.41
N VAL A 218 -9.48 1.13 -15.54
CA VAL A 218 -8.31 0.26 -15.29
C VAL A 218 -7.65 0.70 -14.00
N ASN A 219 -7.69 -0.15 -12.96
CA ASN A 219 -7.14 0.16 -11.65
C ASN A 219 -5.67 0.53 -11.78
N THR A 220 -5.24 1.54 -11.05
CA THR A 220 -3.85 1.96 -10.98
C THR A 220 -3.54 2.28 -9.53
N ALA A 221 -2.60 1.55 -8.94
CA ALA A 221 -2.11 1.82 -7.60
C ALA A 221 -1.17 3.03 -7.69
N ILE A 222 -1.73 4.23 -7.54
CA ILE A 222 -0.94 5.46 -7.62
C ILE A 222 -0.47 5.91 -6.23
N PHE A 223 -1.13 5.48 -5.14
CA PHE A 223 -0.76 5.96 -3.81
C PHE A 223 -1.29 5.11 -2.67
N THR A 224 -0.41 4.77 -1.74
CA THR A 224 -0.75 4.32 -0.39
C THR A 224 0.12 5.11 0.57
N ARG A 225 -0.52 5.92 1.41
CA ARG A 225 0.15 6.75 2.41
C ARG A 225 0.83 5.84 3.45
N GLY A 226 2.15 6.01 3.63
CA GLY A 226 2.98 5.33 4.63
C GLY A 226 3.81 4.15 4.10
N GLN A 227 4.96 3.90 4.74
CA GLN A 227 5.76 2.69 4.51
C GLN A 227 4.91 1.44 4.84
N GLY A 228 4.63 0.62 3.82
CA GLY A 228 3.77 -0.57 3.93
C GLY A 228 2.27 -0.32 3.72
N GLY A 229 1.85 0.86 3.26
CA GLY A 229 0.44 1.24 3.19
C GLY A 229 -0.42 0.30 2.32
N GLY A 230 -1.47 -0.26 2.92
CA GLY A 230 -2.63 -0.74 2.19
C GLY A 230 -3.59 0.41 1.85
N ASN A 231 -4.62 0.13 1.05
CA ASN A 231 -5.63 1.11 0.68
C ASN A 231 -6.29 1.75 1.91
N ILE A 232 -6.30 3.09 1.97
CA ILE A 232 -6.92 3.88 3.05
C ILE A 232 -8.32 4.43 2.67
N GLY A 233 -8.98 3.83 1.68
CA GLY A 233 -10.26 4.29 1.13
C GLY A 233 -10.14 5.28 -0.03
N ILE A 234 -8.94 5.44 -0.62
CA ILE A 234 -8.71 6.27 -1.80
C ILE A 234 -7.92 5.45 -2.84
N GLY A 235 -8.62 4.93 -3.84
CA GLY A 235 -8.05 4.26 -5.01
C GLY A 235 -8.33 5.01 -6.30
N PHE A 236 -7.53 4.74 -7.33
CA PHE A 236 -7.66 5.36 -8.65
C PHE A 236 -7.76 4.32 -9.76
N ALA A 237 -8.50 4.67 -10.82
CA ALA A 237 -8.56 3.93 -12.07
C ALA A 237 -8.55 4.90 -13.26
N ILE A 238 -7.87 4.52 -14.35
CA ILE A 238 -7.96 5.22 -15.63
C ILE A 238 -9.36 5.04 -16.19
N SER A 239 -10.07 6.13 -16.44
CA SER A 239 -11.47 6.09 -16.91
C SER A 239 -11.59 5.30 -18.22
N VAL A 240 -12.68 4.55 -18.33
CA VAL A 240 -13.09 3.89 -19.58
C VAL A 240 -13.11 4.84 -20.77
N ASP A 241 -13.28 6.15 -20.55
CA ASP A 241 -13.24 7.17 -21.62
C ASP A 241 -11.95 7.16 -22.44
N ARG A 242 -10.83 6.72 -21.84
CA ARG A 242 -9.54 6.62 -22.52
C ARG A 242 -9.31 5.27 -23.21
N VAL A 243 -10.10 4.25 -22.87
CA VAL A 243 -9.88 2.88 -23.34
C VAL A 243 -10.26 2.70 -24.82
N PRO A 244 -11.47 3.04 -25.31
CA PRO A 244 -11.82 2.87 -26.73
C PRO A 244 -10.92 3.66 -27.70
N PRO A 245 -10.59 4.94 -27.46
CA PRO A 245 -9.65 5.66 -28.33
C PRO A 245 -8.28 4.98 -28.40
N PHE A 246 -7.76 4.50 -27.26
CA PHE A 246 -6.51 3.77 -27.20
C PHE A 246 -6.59 2.46 -28.01
N LEU A 247 -7.59 1.62 -27.75
CA LEU A 247 -7.76 0.35 -28.47
C LEU A 247 -7.97 0.55 -29.98
N GLN A 248 -8.62 1.63 -30.39
CA GLN A 248 -8.75 2.01 -31.79
C GLN A 248 -7.37 2.35 -32.39
N ALA A 249 -6.54 3.13 -31.69
CA ALA A 249 -5.17 3.42 -32.11
C ALA A 249 -4.29 2.16 -32.18
N VAL A 250 -4.46 1.19 -31.27
CA VAL A 250 -3.80 -0.13 -31.33
C VAL A 250 -4.22 -0.88 -32.59
N LYS A 251 -5.53 -0.95 -32.86
CA LYS A 251 -6.09 -1.65 -34.04
C LYS A 251 -5.59 -1.05 -35.36
N GLU A 252 -5.40 0.26 -35.40
CA GLU A 252 -4.93 1.00 -36.58
C GLU A 252 -3.39 1.04 -36.70
N GLY A 253 -2.67 0.46 -35.74
CA GLY A 253 -1.20 0.42 -35.73
C GLY A 253 -0.56 1.79 -35.47
N ARG A 254 -1.31 2.74 -34.89
CA ARG A 254 -0.80 4.08 -34.52
C ARG A 254 -0.24 4.14 -33.10
N ALA A 255 -0.63 3.21 -32.22
CA ALA A 255 -0.13 3.16 -30.86
C ALA A 255 1.37 2.79 -30.82
N SER A 256 2.10 3.38 -29.86
CA SER A 256 3.55 3.14 -29.71
C SER A 256 3.83 1.69 -29.32
N ARG A 257 4.92 1.10 -29.82
CA ARG A 257 5.42 -0.22 -29.36
C ARG A 257 6.49 -0.13 -28.30
N THR A 258 7.01 1.07 -28.08
CA THR A 258 7.97 1.37 -27.03
C THR A 258 7.23 2.05 -25.90
N PRO A 259 7.52 1.70 -24.63
CA PRO A 259 6.98 2.46 -23.52
C PRO A 259 7.41 3.91 -23.69
N THR A 260 6.47 4.83 -23.65
CA THR A 260 6.79 6.22 -23.42
C THR A 260 7.28 6.28 -21.98
N ALA A 261 8.53 6.70 -21.78
CA ALA A 261 9.16 6.72 -20.46
C ALA A 261 8.54 7.81 -19.59
N GLU A 262 7.36 7.55 -19.04
CA GLU A 262 6.72 8.42 -18.05
C GLU A 262 5.98 7.52 -17.03
N THR A 263 6.73 6.89 -16.11
CA THR A 263 6.39 7.02 -14.68
C THR A 263 6.03 8.49 -14.48
N PRO A 264 4.94 8.92 -13.81
CA PRO A 264 4.61 10.35 -13.67
C PRO A 264 5.90 11.08 -13.35
N ALA A 265 6.44 11.74 -14.37
CA ALA A 265 7.77 12.27 -14.30
C ALA A 265 7.52 13.50 -13.47
N PHE A 266 7.85 13.44 -12.19
CA PHE A 266 8.14 14.65 -11.46
C PHE A 266 9.35 15.23 -12.19
N GLU A 267 9.08 16.02 -13.23
CA GLU A 267 10.05 16.29 -14.29
C GLU A 267 11.28 16.90 -13.65
N LYS A 268 12.41 16.17 -13.71
CA LYS A 268 13.72 16.65 -13.24
C LYS A 268 14.03 18.05 -13.79
N GLU A 269 13.53 18.36 -14.99
CA GLU A 269 13.69 19.66 -15.65
C GLU A 269 13.04 20.83 -14.89
N ASN A 270 11.97 20.57 -14.13
CA ASN A 270 11.26 21.57 -13.33
C ASN A 270 11.66 21.53 -11.84
N ALA A 271 12.53 20.59 -11.45
CA ALA A 271 12.96 20.42 -10.07
C ALA A 271 13.93 21.53 -9.63
N LYS A 272 13.63 22.15 -8.48
CA LYS A 272 14.53 23.12 -7.83
C LYS A 272 15.76 22.37 -7.30
N GLN A 273 16.95 22.80 -7.71
CA GLN A 273 18.20 22.19 -7.24
C GLN A 273 18.46 22.56 -5.77
N ILE A 274 18.77 21.56 -4.94
CA ILE A 274 19.16 21.72 -3.54
C ILE A 274 20.34 20.78 -3.24
N GLN A 275 21.24 21.17 -2.35
CA GLN A 275 22.38 20.32 -1.97
C GLN A 275 22.24 19.80 -0.55
N LEU A 276 22.79 18.61 -0.33
CA LEU A 276 22.95 18.07 1.01
C LEU A 276 23.85 18.99 1.83
N ASN A 277 23.46 19.27 3.08
CA ASN A 277 24.15 20.13 4.04
C ASN A 277 24.11 21.64 3.74
N ASP A 278 23.33 22.07 2.76
CA ASP A 278 23.08 23.49 2.55
C ASP A 278 22.24 24.11 3.70
N PRO A 279 22.24 25.46 3.82
CA PRO A 279 21.33 26.16 4.70
C PRO A 279 19.86 25.80 4.40
N GLU A 280 19.01 25.96 5.42
CA GLU A 280 17.57 25.75 5.30
C GLU A 280 16.96 26.64 4.20
N VAL A 281 16.12 26.03 3.36
CA VAL A 281 15.40 26.69 2.27
C VAL A 281 13.99 27.02 2.77
N THR A 282 13.54 28.26 2.58
CA THR A 282 12.15 28.67 2.86
C THR A 282 11.42 28.88 1.55
N ASP A 283 10.24 28.30 1.42
CA ASP A 283 9.39 28.42 0.22
C ASP A 283 7.90 28.35 0.61
N THR A 284 6.98 28.40 -0.34
CA THR A 284 5.54 28.49 -0.06
C THR A 284 4.73 27.70 -1.07
N LEU A 285 3.91 26.75 -0.59
CA LEU A 285 2.85 26.14 -1.39
C LEU A 285 1.72 27.16 -1.56
N LYS A 286 1.26 27.41 -2.78
CA LYS A 286 0.23 28.41 -3.09
C LYS A 286 -0.77 27.89 -4.11
N GLN A 287 -1.93 28.54 -4.10
CA GLN A 287 -2.96 28.28 -5.10
C GLN A 287 -2.43 28.54 -6.51
N GLY A 288 -2.51 27.52 -7.36
CA GLY A 288 -2.01 27.55 -8.74
C GLY A 288 -0.64 26.90 -8.92
N ASP A 289 0.00 26.44 -7.85
CA ASP A 289 1.10 25.47 -7.96
C ASP A 289 0.58 24.15 -8.55
N GLU A 290 1.51 23.33 -9.04
CA GLU A 290 1.18 21.98 -9.48
C GLU A 290 0.56 21.20 -8.34
N VAL A 291 -0.45 20.40 -8.67
CA VAL A 291 -1.16 19.58 -7.70
C VAL A 291 -0.81 18.13 -7.92
N LEU A 292 -0.57 17.40 -6.84
CA LEU A 292 -0.38 15.97 -6.94
C LEU A 292 -1.65 15.39 -7.54
N PRO A 293 -1.54 14.61 -8.63
CA PRO A 293 -2.71 13.99 -9.22
C PRO A 293 -3.49 13.18 -8.17
N VAL A 294 -2.80 12.55 -7.23
CA VAL A 294 -3.43 11.60 -6.30
C VAL A 294 -4.37 12.25 -5.29
N ASP A 295 -4.07 13.42 -4.76
CA ASP A 295 -4.89 14.01 -3.69
C ASP A 295 -5.16 15.51 -3.87
N ASN A 296 -4.67 16.10 -4.95
CA ASN A 296 -4.83 17.51 -5.26
C ASN A 296 -4.19 18.44 -4.20
N SER A 297 -3.26 17.94 -3.39
CA SER A 297 -2.34 18.77 -2.59
C SER A 297 -1.39 19.54 -3.52
N PHE A 298 -1.07 20.78 -3.18
CA PHE A 298 -0.04 21.52 -3.92
C PHE A 298 1.32 20.88 -3.62
N TYR A 299 2.20 20.83 -4.61
CA TYR A 299 3.56 20.31 -4.40
C TYR A 299 4.63 21.13 -5.12
N HIS A 300 5.84 21.03 -4.60
CA HIS A 300 7.07 21.40 -5.28
C HIS A 300 7.98 20.19 -5.42
N VAL A 301 8.80 20.17 -6.46
CA VAL A 301 9.85 19.16 -6.66
C VAL A 301 11.21 19.80 -6.43
N TYR A 302 12.03 19.13 -5.63
CA TYR A 302 13.45 19.43 -5.48
C TYR A 302 14.30 18.25 -5.98
N ALA A 303 15.51 18.54 -6.42
CA ALA A 303 16.48 17.51 -6.80
C ALA A 303 17.80 17.72 -6.06
N PHE A 304 18.40 16.64 -5.58
CA PHE A 304 19.73 16.65 -4.96
C PHE A 304 20.55 15.43 -5.38
N GLU A 305 21.88 15.56 -5.33
CA GLU A 305 22.81 14.46 -5.60
C GLU A 305 23.18 13.73 -4.31
N GLY A 306 23.17 12.40 -4.35
CA GLY A 306 23.49 11.54 -3.22
C GLY A 306 24.38 10.36 -3.59
N LYS A 307 25.01 9.75 -2.58
CA LYS A 307 25.90 8.59 -2.74
C LYS A 307 25.33 7.34 -2.10
N ALA A 308 25.61 6.18 -2.70
CA ALA A 308 25.27 4.88 -2.14
C ALA A 308 25.82 4.73 -0.71
N GLY A 309 24.97 4.25 0.20
CA GLY A 309 25.30 4.08 1.61
C GLY A 309 25.36 5.38 2.42
N GLN A 310 25.09 6.55 1.82
CA GLN A 310 25.04 7.83 2.53
C GLN A 310 23.72 7.94 3.30
N GLN A 311 23.81 8.24 4.60
CA GLN A 311 22.60 8.53 5.39
C GLN A 311 22.19 9.99 5.18
N VAL A 312 20.93 10.18 4.82
CA VAL A 312 20.32 11.50 4.65
C VAL A 312 19.17 11.69 5.63
N THR A 313 19.07 12.89 6.16
CA THR A 313 17.93 13.38 6.95
C THR A 313 17.34 14.59 6.25
N ILE A 314 16.06 14.51 5.94
CA ILE A 314 15.29 15.54 5.26
C ILE A 314 14.19 15.99 6.23
N GLU A 315 14.18 17.27 6.58
CA GLU A 315 13.23 17.86 7.52
C GLU A 315 12.44 18.96 6.80
N MET A 316 11.12 18.89 6.88
CA MET A 316 10.20 19.92 6.41
C MET A 316 9.34 20.39 7.57
N ASN A 317 9.46 21.68 7.90
CA ASN A 317 8.73 22.28 9.00
C ASN A 317 7.75 23.34 8.49
N SER A 318 6.51 23.30 8.97
CA SER A 318 5.51 24.34 8.72
C SER A 318 4.58 24.55 9.91
N ASN A 319 4.15 25.80 10.09
CA ASN A 319 3.08 26.15 11.02
C ASN A 319 1.73 26.36 10.31
N GLU A 320 1.72 26.32 8.97
CA GLU A 320 0.59 26.73 8.12
C GLU A 320 -0.01 25.56 7.36
N ILE A 321 0.80 24.54 7.03
CA ILE A 321 0.38 23.31 6.36
C ILE A 321 0.76 22.11 7.20
N ASP A 322 0.04 21.02 7.00
CA ASP A 322 0.43 19.71 7.51
C ASP A 322 1.48 19.11 6.56
N SER A 323 2.75 19.11 6.98
CA SER A 323 3.87 18.87 6.07
C SER A 323 3.94 17.41 5.65
N TYR A 324 4.19 17.15 4.37
CA TYR A 324 4.36 15.80 3.86
C TYR A 324 5.52 15.76 2.85
N LEU A 325 6.38 14.75 3.01
CA LEU A 325 7.56 14.54 2.18
C LEU A 325 7.49 13.19 1.49
N ILE A 326 7.88 13.15 0.22
CA ILE A 326 8.08 11.91 -0.54
C ILE A 326 9.44 11.98 -1.24
N LEU A 327 10.31 11.02 -0.94
CA LEU A 327 11.63 10.88 -1.53
C LEU A 327 11.60 9.78 -2.59
N LEU A 328 12.03 10.11 -3.80
CA LEU A 328 12.07 9.22 -4.96
C LEU A 328 13.51 9.08 -5.50
N THR A 329 13.79 7.96 -6.15
CA THR A 329 14.97 7.80 -7.02
C THR A 329 14.82 8.65 -8.30
N GLU A 330 15.91 8.79 -9.07
CA GLU A 330 15.89 9.43 -10.39
C GLU A 330 14.85 8.82 -11.35
N ASP A 331 14.57 7.51 -11.21
CA ASP A 331 13.63 6.78 -12.07
C ASP A 331 12.16 6.93 -11.60
N GLY A 332 11.93 7.68 -10.51
CA GLY A 332 10.62 7.92 -9.91
C GLY A 332 10.15 6.84 -8.93
N GLU A 333 11.01 5.89 -8.56
CA GLU A 333 10.70 4.87 -7.54
C GLU A 333 10.74 5.50 -6.14
N GLU A 334 9.72 5.28 -5.31
CA GLU A 334 9.67 5.79 -3.94
C GLU A 334 10.69 5.06 -3.03
N LEU A 335 11.44 5.84 -2.26
CA LEU A 335 12.39 5.34 -1.25
C LEU A 335 11.87 5.51 0.17
N ALA A 336 11.20 6.63 0.43
CA ALA A 336 10.67 6.95 1.74
C ALA A 336 9.65 8.08 1.64
N GLN A 337 8.75 8.12 2.60
CA GLN A 337 7.82 9.23 2.79
C GLN A 337 7.53 9.41 4.27
N ASP A 338 7.19 10.61 4.70
CA ASP A 338 6.88 10.92 6.10
C ASP A 338 6.01 12.16 6.22
N ASP A 339 4.99 12.11 7.09
CA ASP A 339 4.03 13.19 7.42
C ASP A 339 4.04 13.62 8.90
N ASP A 340 4.58 12.83 9.84
CA ASP A 340 4.49 13.13 11.28
C ASP A 340 5.78 12.92 12.11
N GLY A 341 6.93 13.10 11.47
CA GLY A 341 8.26 13.02 12.06
C GLY A 341 8.55 14.02 13.20
N GLY A 342 8.13 13.69 14.42
CA GLY A 342 8.51 14.41 15.65
C GLY A 342 7.37 14.81 16.58
N GLY A 343 6.12 14.44 16.27
CA GLY A 343 4.95 14.69 17.12
C GLY A 343 4.22 16.02 16.86
N GLU A 344 4.56 16.72 15.78
CA GLU A 344 3.87 17.91 15.27
C GLU A 344 3.63 17.74 13.75
N LYS A 345 2.96 18.71 13.09
CA LYS A 345 2.64 18.78 11.64
C LYS A 345 3.86 18.85 10.68
N ASN A 346 5.01 18.37 11.13
CA ASN A 346 6.29 18.48 10.45
C ASN A 346 6.73 17.10 9.98
N ALA A 347 7.27 17.04 8.77
CA ALA A 347 7.74 15.80 8.16
C ALA A 347 9.26 15.65 8.32
N LYS A 348 9.71 14.42 8.57
CA LYS A 348 11.12 14.05 8.68
C LYS A 348 11.41 12.67 8.11
N ILE A 349 12.09 12.64 6.97
CA ILE A 349 12.65 11.40 6.40
C ILE A 349 14.07 11.21 6.92
N THR A 350 14.40 10.01 7.42
CA THR A 350 15.80 9.60 7.67
C THR A 350 16.03 8.25 7.01
N THR A 351 16.88 8.21 5.97
CA THR A 351 17.11 6.99 5.18
C THR A 351 18.55 6.89 4.67
N THR A 352 18.94 5.69 4.24
CA THR A 352 20.22 5.42 3.58
C THR A 352 19.99 5.32 2.08
N LEU A 353 20.75 6.09 1.30
CA LEU A 353 20.61 6.11 -0.16
C LEU A 353 21.15 4.81 -0.77
N PRO A 354 20.38 4.11 -1.64
CA PRO A 354 20.78 2.79 -2.13
C PRO A 354 21.83 2.84 -3.24
N LYS A 355 21.89 3.94 -4.01
CA LYS A 355 22.81 4.09 -5.16
C LYS A 355 23.39 5.50 -5.26
N ASP A 356 24.45 5.66 -6.05
CA ASP A 356 24.89 7.00 -6.45
C ASP A 356 23.89 7.58 -7.46
N GLY A 357 23.63 8.89 -7.39
CA GLY A 357 22.87 9.60 -8.42
C GLY A 357 21.97 10.71 -7.89
N THR A 358 21.08 11.18 -8.78
CA THR A 358 20.07 12.18 -8.45
C THR A 358 18.90 11.55 -7.70
N TYR A 359 18.38 12.28 -6.73
CA TYR A 359 17.15 11.96 -5.99
C TYR A 359 16.16 13.10 -6.14
N LEU A 360 14.88 12.76 -6.23
CA LEU A 360 13.78 13.72 -6.31
C LEU A 360 13.06 13.77 -4.98
N LEU A 361 12.79 14.97 -4.48
CA LEU A 361 12.06 15.20 -3.25
C LEU A 361 10.81 16.01 -3.56
N LEU A 362 9.66 15.38 -3.34
CA LEU A 362 8.37 16.05 -3.39
C LEU A 362 8.08 16.61 -2.00
N VAL A 363 7.73 17.88 -2.00
CA VAL A 363 7.35 18.63 -0.81
C VAL A 363 5.91 19.06 -1.01
N ASN A 364 4.99 18.56 -0.18
CA ASN A 364 3.57 18.85 -0.27
C ASN A 364 2.91 18.96 1.11
N SER A 365 1.59 19.06 1.11
CA SER A 365 0.76 19.01 2.31
C SER A 365 0.01 17.68 2.42
N TYR A 366 -0.29 17.24 3.65
CA TYR A 366 -1.09 16.05 3.90
C TYR A 366 -2.52 16.21 3.39
N GLU A 367 -3.11 17.40 3.58
CA GLU A 367 -4.46 17.72 3.14
C GLU A 367 -4.46 18.44 1.78
N ALA A 368 -5.51 18.19 1.00
CA ALA A 368 -5.69 18.76 -0.31
C ALA A 368 -5.93 20.28 -0.24
N GLY A 369 -5.26 21.04 -1.11
CA GLY A 369 -5.47 22.48 -1.24
C GLY A 369 -4.92 23.34 -0.09
N GLU A 370 -4.15 22.77 0.84
CA GLU A 370 -3.45 23.56 1.85
C GLU A 370 -2.32 24.37 1.20
N ALA A 371 -2.30 25.66 1.49
CA ALA A 371 -1.29 26.60 1.02
C ALA A 371 -0.66 27.27 2.24
N GLY A 372 0.66 27.39 2.24
CA GLY A 372 1.39 27.99 3.34
C GLY A 372 2.89 27.87 3.22
N VAL A 373 3.58 28.61 4.08
CA VAL A 373 5.05 28.67 4.12
C VAL A 373 5.61 27.40 4.75
N TYR A 374 6.67 26.85 4.15
CA TYR A 374 7.44 25.74 4.74
C TYR A 374 8.94 26.03 4.72
N ARG A 375 9.67 25.31 5.58
CA ARG A 375 11.12 25.36 5.68
C ARG A 375 11.69 23.97 5.53
N LEU A 376 12.57 23.80 4.55
CA LEU A 376 13.15 22.53 4.13
C LEU A 376 14.64 22.49 4.45
N ARG A 377 15.12 21.40 5.05
CA ARG A 377 16.53 21.18 5.36
C ARG A 377 16.95 19.76 5.03
N LEU A 378 18.05 19.63 4.30
CA LEU A 378 18.66 18.34 3.98
C LEU A 378 20.04 18.26 4.64
N LYS A 379 20.27 17.20 5.42
CA LYS A 379 21.57 16.88 5.98
C LYS A 379 22.01 15.52 5.49
N ALA A 380 23.28 15.41 5.17
CA ALA A 380 23.92 14.13 5.00
C ALA A 380 24.96 13.95 6.10
N THR A 381 24.85 12.85 6.82
CA THR A 381 25.94 12.38 7.66
C THR A 381 26.87 11.61 6.73
N GLU A 382 28.14 12.01 6.64
CA GLU A 382 29.11 11.15 5.97
C GLU A 382 29.09 9.80 6.69
N SER A 383 28.83 8.74 5.94
CA SER A 383 29.20 7.40 6.35
C SER A 383 30.72 7.40 6.44
N SER A 384 31.25 7.87 7.57
CA SER A 384 32.58 7.49 7.97
C SER A 384 32.55 5.97 7.92
N SER A 385 33.41 5.40 7.08
CA SER A 385 33.90 4.03 7.17
C SER A 385 34.70 3.83 8.47
N ASN A 386 34.18 4.38 9.57
CA ASN A 386 34.44 3.86 10.89
C ASN A 386 33.37 2.80 11.10
N SER A 387 33.82 1.58 11.31
CA SER A 387 33.16 0.65 12.21
C SER A 387 32.82 1.41 13.50
N GLU A 388 31.70 2.12 13.54
CA GLU A 388 31.08 2.49 14.79
C GLU A 388 30.60 1.17 15.38
N THR A 389 31.47 0.59 16.21
CA THR A 389 31.03 -0.25 17.31
C THR A 389 30.14 0.61 18.20
N GLY A 390 28.90 0.85 17.74
CA GLY A 390 27.79 1.22 18.60
C GLY A 390 27.79 0.24 19.78
N GLN A 391 27.53 0.75 20.98
CA GLN A 391 27.56 -0.07 22.18
C GLN A 391 26.65 -1.27 21.95
N LEU A 392 27.21 -2.47 21.99
CA LEU A 392 26.46 -3.70 21.80
C LEU A 392 25.33 -3.76 22.83
N ILE A 393 24.09 -3.64 22.35
CA ILE A 393 22.87 -3.68 23.16
C ILE A 393 22.41 -5.13 23.31
N LEU A 394 22.44 -5.88 22.20
CA LEU A 394 22.03 -7.27 22.14
C LEU A 394 22.92 -8.03 21.15
N ASN A 395 23.26 -9.27 21.47
CA ASN A 395 24.03 -10.16 20.60
C ASN A 395 23.67 -11.61 20.91
N GLU A 396 22.70 -12.14 20.17
CA GLU A 396 22.08 -13.43 20.43
C GLU A 396 22.31 -14.37 19.27
N LYS A 397 22.63 -15.62 19.58
CA LYS A 397 22.64 -16.72 18.60
C LYS A 397 21.38 -17.52 18.80
N GLY A 398 20.55 -17.60 17.77
CA GLY A 398 19.30 -18.35 17.78
C GLY A 398 19.29 -19.46 16.74
N VAL A 399 18.28 -20.31 16.84
CA VAL A 399 17.99 -21.37 15.86
C VAL A 399 16.49 -21.42 15.68
N LEU A 400 15.99 -21.20 14.46
CA LEU A 400 14.58 -21.44 14.15
C LEU A 400 14.36 -22.94 13.95
N GLU A 401 13.60 -23.57 14.84
CA GLU A 401 13.27 -25.00 14.82
C GLU A 401 11.77 -25.26 15.01
N ASP A 402 11.30 -26.47 14.66
CA ASP A 402 9.87 -26.82 14.56
C ASP A 402 9.06 -26.66 15.88
N GLN A 403 9.74 -26.33 16.98
CA GLN A 403 9.14 -26.14 18.31
C GLN A 403 8.89 -24.65 18.63
N ASP A 404 9.39 -23.73 17.79
CA ASP A 404 9.28 -22.30 18.00
C ASP A 404 7.88 -21.77 17.72
N SER A 405 7.67 -20.51 18.12
CA SER A 405 6.39 -19.86 17.93
C SER A 405 6.12 -19.67 16.44
N VAL A 406 4.86 -19.86 16.05
CA VAL A 406 4.43 -19.77 14.66
C VAL A 406 3.60 -18.50 14.47
N LEU A 407 3.97 -17.66 13.52
CA LEU A 407 3.17 -16.52 13.11
C LEU A 407 1.84 -17.01 12.52
N SER A 408 0.74 -16.57 13.11
CA SER A 408 -0.60 -17.02 12.69
C SER A 408 -1.00 -16.51 11.30
N SER A 409 -0.30 -15.51 10.77
CA SER A 409 -0.51 -14.90 9.46
C SER A 409 -0.07 -15.80 8.31
N ASP A 410 1.12 -16.38 8.41
CA ASP A 410 1.82 -17.04 7.30
C ASP A 410 2.38 -18.43 7.66
N GLY A 411 2.36 -18.80 8.94
CA GLY A 411 2.88 -20.08 9.42
C GLY A 411 4.39 -20.15 9.53
N SER A 412 5.12 -19.04 9.44
CA SER A 412 6.56 -18.97 9.67
C SER A 412 6.93 -19.08 11.15
N LEU A 413 8.09 -19.68 11.41
CA LEU A 413 8.67 -19.78 12.76
C LEU A 413 9.35 -18.47 13.12
N TYR A 414 9.21 -18.05 14.37
CA TYR A 414 9.84 -16.85 14.87
C TYR A 414 10.33 -16.99 16.32
N ASP A 415 11.40 -16.25 16.59
CA ASP A 415 11.91 -15.98 17.92
C ASP A 415 11.71 -14.51 18.28
N GLU A 416 11.58 -14.24 19.57
CA GLU A 416 11.36 -12.90 20.10
C GLU A 416 12.42 -12.50 21.11
N TYR A 417 12.98 -11.31 20.92
CA TYR A 417 13.95 -10.70 21.80
C TYR A 417 13.48 -9.31 22.23
N THR A 418 14.09 -8.78 23.30
CA THR A 418 13.77 -7.44 23.77
C THR A 418 15.02 -6.69 24.19
N PHE A 419 15.02 -5.36 24.04
CA PHE A 419 16.06 -4.48 24.55
C PHE A 419 15.47 -3.15 25.05
N GLU A 420 16.21 -2.44 25.90
CA GLU A 420 15.82 -1.11 26.39
C GLU A 420 16.39 -0.02 25.47
N GLY A 421 15.52 0.86 25.01
CA GLY A 421 15.86 1.95 24.10
C GLY A 421 15.45 3.32 24.62
N LYS A 422 16.17 4.36 24.22
CA LYS A 422 15.84 5.75 24.56
C LYS A 422 15.26 6.49 23.35
N GLN A 423 14.29 7.36 23.58
CA GLN A 423 13.76 8.24 22.55
C GLN A 423 14.90 9.04 21.89
N GLY A 424 14.92 9.06 20.56
CA GLY A 424 15.96 9.74 19.77
C GLY A 424 17.27 8.95 19.65
N GLN A 425 17.38 7.76 20.24
CA GLN A 425 18.53 6.88 20.04
C GLN A 425 18.43 6.20 18.67
N SER A 426 19.45 6.36 17.84
CA SER A 426 19.58 5.60 16.60
C SER A 426 20.18 4.22 16.90
N ILE A 427 19.61 3.18 16.29
CA ILE A 427 20.07 1.80 16.45
C ILE A 427 20.20 1.11 15.10
N LEU A 428 21.05 0.09 15.08
CA LEU A 428 21.19 -0.88 14.00
C LEU A 428 20.84 -2.27 14.51
N ILE A 429 19.84 -2.90 13.89
CA ILE A 429 19.46 -4.29 14.12
C ILE A 429 19.87 -5.10 12.90
N ARG A 430 20.58 -6.20 13.10
CA ARG A 430 20.95 -7.13 12.04
C ARG A 430 20.61 -8.55 12.45
N SER A 431 20.02 -9.30 11.52
CA SER A 431 19.88 -10.75 11.61
C SER A 431 20.62 -11.38 10.45
N GLU A 432 21.64 -12.18 10.78
CA GLU A 432 22.49 -12.85 9.80
C GLU A 432 22.22 -14.36 9.83
N SER A 433 21.79 -14.95 8.72
CA SER A 433 21.62 -16.39 8.58
C SER A 433 22.21 -16.90 7.26
N GLN A 434 22.82 -18.08 7.31
CA GLN A 434 23.24 -18.82 6.11
C GLN A 434 22.24 -19.90 5.71
N ASP A 435 21.29 -20.20 6.60
CA ASP A 435 20.41 -21.36 6.50
C ASP A 435 19.04 -20.99 5.94
N PHE A 436 18.59 -19.75 6.16
CA PHE A 436 17.31 -19.25 5.68
C PHE A 436 17.38 -17.76 5.32
N ASP A 437 16.34 -17.30 4.64
CA ASP A 437 16.15 -15.90 4.29
C ASP A 437 15.53 -15.15 5.47
N SER A 438 16.24 -14.19 6.04
CA SER A 438 15.90 -13.61 7.34
C SER A 438 14.88 -12.50 7.20
N TYR A 439 14.02 -12.35 8.19
CA TYR A 439 13.09 -11.24 8.32
C TYR A 439 13.18 -10.67 9.73
N LEU A 440 13.13 -9.34 9.84
CA LEU A 440 13.11 -8.62 11.09
C LEU A 440 11.86 -7.77 11.21
N ALA A 441 11.25 -7.76 12.40
CA ALA A 441 10.26 -6.77 12.79
C ALA A 441 10.59 -6.17 14.16
N LEU A 442 10.46 -4.85 14.29
CA LEU A 442 10.67 -4.10 15.52
C LEU A 442 9.36 -3.50 16.00
N PHE A 443 9.00 -3.75 17.25
CA PHE A 443 7.83 -3.17 17.91
C PHE A 443 8.23 -2.28 19.08
N ASP A 444 7.49 -1.19 19.26
CA ASP A 444 7.65 -0.26 20.38
C ASP A 444 7.10 -0.83 21.71
N PRO A 445 7.30 -0.11 22.84
CA PRO A 445 6.80 -0.55 24.14
C PRO A 445 5.28 -0.68 24.26
N LYS A 446 4.51 -0.11 23.31
CA LYS A 446 3.05 -0.22 23.23
C LYS A 446 2.60 -1.36 22.29
N GLY A 447 3.54 -2.05 21.64
CA GLY A 447 3.29 -3.10 20.67
C GLY A 447 2.98 -2.61 19.26
N LYS A 448 3.23 -1.32 18.95
CA LYS A 448 3.12 -0.79 17.58
C LYS A 448 4.34 -1.22 16.77
N LEU A 449 4.14 -1.73 15.56
CA LEU A 449 5.23 -2.00 14.61
C LEU A 449 5.90 -0.66 14.22
N ILE A 450 7.22 -0.62 14.33
CA ILE A 450 8.06 0.56 14.07
C ILE A 450 8.79 0.43 12.74
N ALA A 451 9.32 -0.75 12.45
CA ALA A 451 10.03 -1.04 11.22
C ALA A 451 10.06 -2.55 10.99
N GLU A 452 10.12 -2.95 9.74
CA GLU A 452 10.38 -4.32 9.32
C GLU A 452 11.27 -4.32 8.08
N ASN A 453 12.09 -5.36 7.92
CA ASN A 453 12.93 -5.55 6.73
C ASN A 453 13.30 -7.03 6.57
N ASP A 454 13.30 -7.51 5.33
CA ASP A 454 13.73 -8.84 4.91
C ASP A 454 15.14 -8.82 4.31
N ASP A 455 15.47 -7.84 3.47
CA ASP A 455 16.76 -7.81 2.78
C ASP A 455 17.63 -6.59 3.18
N ALA A 456 18.86 -6.85 3.61
CA ALA A 456 19.87 -5.81 3.86
C ALA A 456 20.40 -5.20 2.55
N SER A 457 20.26 -5.93 1.43
CA SER A 457 20.51 -5.46 0.06
C SER A 457 19.93 -6.44 -0.96
N GLN A 458 19.79 -6.03 -2.24
CA GLN A 458 19.27 -6.86 -3.35
C GLN A 458 20.00 -8.21 -3.60
N SER A 459 21.13 -8.46 -2.93
CA SER A 459 21.90 -9.70 -3.04
C SER A 459 22.16 -10.40 -1.70
N ASP A 460 21.60 -9.86 -0.60
CA ASP A 460 21.85 -10.34 0.75
C ASP A 460 20.54 -10.75 1.42
N LYS A 461 20.48 -12.02 1.83
CA LYS A 461 19.34 -12.68 2.52
C LYS A 461 19.30 -12.39 4.03
N ASN A 462 20.20 -11.53 4.49
CA ASN A 462 20.25 -11.07 5.86
C ASN A 462 19.35 -9.86 6.00
N ALA A 463 18.65 -9.73 7.13
CA ALA A 463 17.78 -8.59 7.39
C ALA A 463 18.52 -7.50 8.17
N GLU A 464 18.25 -6.23 7.84
CA GLU A 464 18.82 -5.07 8.53
C GLU A 464 17.77 -3.98 8.79
N ILE A 465 17.60 -3.55 10.05
CA ILE A 465 16.78 -2.38 10.39
C ILE A 465 17.68 -1.27 10.94
N ARG A 466 17.61 -0.09 10.35
CA ARG A 466 18.18 1.15 10.89
C ARG A 466 17.06 2.10 11.27
N VAL A 467 16.97 2.46 12.54
CA VAL A 467 15.87 3.29 13.02
C VAL A 467 16.29 4.21 14.16
N THR A 468 15.65 5.36 14.26
CA THR A 468 15.72 6.22 15.45
C THR A 468 14.50 5.97 16.32
N LEU A 469 14.72 5.58 17.57
CA LEU A 469 13.64 5.13 18.44
C LEU A 469 12.68 6.27 18.80
N PRO A 470 11.37 6.12 18.52
CA PRO A 470 10.40 7.20 18.70
C PRO A 470 10.06 7.49 20.16
N VAL A 471 10.25 6.53 21.07
CA VAL A 471 9.91 6.65 22.49
C VAL A 471 10.96 5.95 23.35
N THR A 472 11.02 6.30 24.63
CA THR A 472 11.87 5.57 25.60
C THR A 472 11.10 4.38 26.16
N GLY A 473 11.71 3.20 26.18
CA GLY A 473 11.17 2.02 26.84
C GLY A 473 11.70 0.71 26.26
N ARG A 474 11.02 -0.39 26.60
CA ARG A 474 11.39 -1.74 26.17
C ARG A 474 10.84 -2.04 24.78
N TYR A 475 11.73 -2.25 23.84
CA TYR A 475 11.44 -2.65 22.46
C TYR A 475 11.45 -4.17 22.32
N ARG A 476 10.73 -4.65 21.31
CA ARG A 476 10.59 -6.07 20.99
C ARG A 476 11.02 -6.31 19.55
N VAL A 477 11.97 -7.21 19.35
CA VAL A 477 12.50 -7.60 18.04
C VAL A 477 12.04 -9.01 17.76
N VAL A 478 11.41 -9.20 16.61
CA VAL A 478 11.04 -10.52 16.09
C VAL A 478 12.03 -10.87 14.99
N VAL A 479 12.61 -12.06 15.09
CA VAL A 479 13.41 -12.68 14.03
C VAL A 479 12.62 -13.86 13.50
N ASN A 480 12.33 -13.87 12.21
CA ASN A 480 11.66 -14.98 11.54
C ASN A 480 12.32 -15.29 10.20
N ALA A 481 11.94 -16.43 9.62
CA ALA A 481 12.24 -16.70 8.23
C ALA A 481 11.20 -16.03 7.33
N TYR A 482 11.63 -15.58 6.15
CA TYR A 482 10.74 -15.02 5.12
C TYR A 482 9.67 -16.03 4.65
N ASP A 483 9.98 -17.32 4.70
CA ASP A 483 9.05 -18.39 4.34
C ASP A 483 8.79 -19.38 5.49
N LYS A 484 7.66 -20.08 5.38
CA LYS A 484 7.19 -21.08 6.36
C LYS A 484 8.08 -22.32 6.52
N THR A 485 9.11 -22.46 5.69
CA THR A 485 10.01 -23.62 5.69
C THR A 485 11.39 -23.30 6.24
N GLY A 486 11.72 -22.02 6.43
CA GLY A 486 13.01 -21.57 6.93
C GLY A 486 13.27 -22.07 8.35
N ARG A 487 14.38 -22.79 8.50
CA ARG A 487 14.92 -23.31 9.75
C ARG A 487 16.42 -23.17 9.71
N GLY A 488 17.03 -23.03 10.88
CA GLY A 488 18.48 -23.01 11.01
C GLY A 488 18.97 -21.89 11.88
N GLN A 489 20.29 -21.70 11.87
CA GLN A 489 20.98 -20.81 12.80
C GLN A 489 20.97 -19.36 12.29
N TYR A 490 20.93 -18.43 13.23
CA TYR A 490 21.11 -17.02 12.94
C TYR A 490 21.84 -16.29 14.07
N LEU A 491 22.39 -15.12 13.73
CA LEU A 491 22.99 -14.19 14.68
C LEU A 491 22.19 -12.87 14.66
N LEU A 492 21.56 -12.55 15.78
CA LEU A 492 20.89 -11.27 15.99
C LEU A 492 21.83 -10.31 16.72
N THR A 493 22.03 -9.11 16.17
CA THR A 493 22.82 -8.04 16.77
C THR A 493 22.01 -6.74 16.84
N VAL A 494 22.01 -6.07 18.00
CA VAL A 494 21.49 -4.69 18.17
C VAL A 494 22.62 -3.80 18.69
N ARG A 495 22.85 -2.66 18.02
CA ARG A 495 23.91 -1.68 18.35
C ARG A 495 23.40 -0.25 18.35
#